data_AF-A0A2H9QD60-F1
#
_entry.id   AF-A0A2H9QD60-F1
#
_cell.length_a   1.000
_cell.length_b   1.000
_cell.length_c   1.000
_cell.angle_alpha   90.00
_cell.angle_beta   90.00
_cell.angle_gamma   90.00
#
_symmetry.space_group_name_H-M   'P 1'
#
loop_
_entity.id
_entity.type
_entity.pdbx_description
1 polymer ?
#
loop_
_entity_poly.entity_id
_entity_poly.type
_entity_poly.pdbx_seq_one_letter_code
_entity_poly.pdbx_strand_id
1 'polypeptide(L)'
;MGAIRKGSVCVIVAGREGGSQCVVTTAPENLIVEIITASGGKRKINARHLDPTGQTVKSNDEMEKLLGIALGKEAKPKKEKGEKKPKPVKKHSARVATKHAKHQTHEKKTGKENEHAKKK
;
A
#
# COMPACT_ATOMS: atom_id res chain seq x y z
N MET A 1 6.48 -18.32 -4.98
CA MET A 1 6.75 -16.94 -4.50
C MET A 1 8.18 -16.91 -4.01
N GLY A 2 9.05 -16.13 -4.67
CA GLY A 2 10.44 -15.97 -4.26
C GLY A 2 10.54 -15.32 -2.88
N ALA A 3 11.54 -15.71 -2.08
CA ALA A 3 11.75 -15.13 -0.76
C ALA A 3 12.32 -13.72 -0.90
N ILE A 4 11.56 -12.71 -0.49
CA ILE A 4 12.05 -11.32 -0.41
C ILE A 4 13.05 -11.24 0.75
N ARG A 5 14.31 -10.94 0.43
CA ARG A 5 15.40 -10.77 1.40
C ARG A 5 16.19 -9.50 1.09
N LYS A 6 17.04 -9.07 2.04
CA LYS A 6 17.99 -7.98 1.79
C LYS A 6 18.81 -8.26 0.54
N GLY A 7 18.94 -7.26 -0.33
CA GLY A 7 19.62 -7.36 -1.62
C GLY A 7 18.76 -7.92 -2.76
N SER A 8 17.50 -8.30 -2.52
CA SER A 8 16.62 -8.78 -3.60
C SER A 8 16.20 -7.63 -4.52
N VAL A 9 16.27 -7.87 -5.83
CA VAL A 9 15.79 -6.95 -6.87
C VAL A 9 14.31 -7.22 -7.11
N CYS A 10 13.48 -6.20 -6.94
CA CYS A 10 12.04 -6.30 -7.07
C CYS A 10 11.50 -5.24 -8.03
N VAL A 11 10.28 -5.45 -8.51
CA VAL A 11 9.50 -4.45 -9.25
C VAL A 11 8.33 -4.03 -8.37
N ILE A 12 8.08 -2.72 -8.28
CA ILE A 12 6.90 -2.19 -7.58
C ILE A 12 5.68 -2.47 -8.46
N VAL A 13 4.72 -3.24 -7.96
CA VAL A 13 3.52 -3.60 -8.74
C VAL A 13 2.40 -2.57 -8.58
N ALA A 14 2.37 -1.87 -7.44
CA ALA A 14 1.25 -0.99 -7.06
C ALA A 14 1.71 0.41 -6.63
N GLY A 15 0.88 1.41 -6.97
CA GLY A 15 1.07 2.81 -6.57
C GLY A 15 1.69 3.68 -7.66
N ARG A 16 2.13 4.89 -7.29
CA ARG A 16 2.66 5.91 -8.21
C ARG A 16 3.94 5.48 -8.94
N GLU A 17 4.70 4.58 -8.35
CA GLU A 17 5.96 4.04 -8.90
C GLU A 17 5.75 2.64 -9.50
N GLY A 18 4.51 2.25 -9.81
CA GLY A 18 4.22 0.96 -10.41
C GLY A 18 5.01 0.74 -11.71
N GLY A 19 5.65 -0.41 -11.83
CA GLY A 19 6.55 -0.78 -12.93
C GLY A 19 8.02 -0.44 -12.70
N SER A 20 8.37 0.35 -11.67
CA SER A 20 9.75 0.73 -11.40
C SER A 20 10.53 -0.38 -10.67
N GLN A 21 11.79 -0.56 -11.07
CA GLN A 21 12.73 -1.44 -10.37
C GLN A 21 13.21 -0.82 -9.05
N CYS A 22 13.39 -1.68 -8.06
CA CYS A 22 13.88 -1.31 -6.74
C CYS A 22 14.70 -2.43 -6.10
N VAL A 23 15.54 -2.07 -5.12
CA VAL A 23 16.34 -3.02 -4.35
C VAL A 23 16.00 -2.91 -2.88
N VAL A 24 15.81 -4.06 -2.23
CA VAL A 24 15.50 -4.16 -0.80
C VAL A 24 16.77 -3.98 0.04
N THR A 25 16.81 -2.96 0.90
CA THR A 25 17.98 -2.67 1.76
C THR A 25 17.89 -3.33 3.14
N THR A 26 16.68 -3.61 3.61
CA THR A 26 16.41 -4.12 4.95
C THR A 26 15.53 -5.37 4.89
N ALA A 27 15.74 -6.31 5.80
CA ALA A 27 14.93 -7.52 5.89
C ALA A 27 13.44 -7.19 6.18
N PRO A 28 12.49 -8.00 5.70
CA PRO A 28 11.07 -7.79 5.96
C PRO A 28 10.74 -7.95 7.44
N GLU A 29 10.24 -6.90 8.07
CA GLU A 29 9.63 -6.92 9.40
C GLU A 29 8.14 -6.63 9.25
N ASN A 30 7.27 -7.54 9.69
CA ASN A 30 5.80 -7.38 9.59
C ASN A 30 5.31 -7.04 8.17
N LEU A 31 5.90 -7.67 7.14
CA LEU A 31 5.65 -7.40 5.72
C LEU A 31 6.03 -5.99 5.26
N ILE A 32 6.76 -5.21 6.04
CA ILE A 32 7.26 -3.90 5.64
C ILE A 32 8.76 -4.03 5.38
N VAL A 33 9.19 -3.52 4.23
CA VAL A 33 10.60 -3.48 3.82
C VAL A 33 11.00 -2.06 3.45
N GLU A 34 12.28 -1.76 3.63
CA GLU A 34 12.88 -0.55 3.07
C GLU A 34 13.49 -0.87 1.71
N ILE A 35 13.20 -0.04 0.71
CA ILE A 35 13.67 -0.15 -0.66
C ILE A 35 14.38 1.14 -1.10
N ILE A 36 15.26 0.99 -2.07
CA ILE A 36 15.82 2.09 -2.86
C ILE A 36 15.29 1.95 -4.29
N THR A 37 14.80 3.06 -4.87
CA THR A 37 14.39 3.11 -6.27
C THR A 37 15.43 3.86 -7.11
N ALA A 38 15.26 3.87 -8.44
CA ALA A 38 16.07 4.68 -9.36
C ALA A 38 16.03 6.20 -9.07
N SER A 39 15.13 6.67 -8.21
CA SER A 39 15.14 8.06 -7.71
C SER A 39 16.22 8.31 -6.65
N GLY A 40 16.90 7.27 -6.16
CA GLY A 40 17.86 7.33 -5.06
C GLY A 40 17.25 7.51 -3.67
N GLY A 41 15.93 7.73 -3.59
CA GLY A 41 15.22 7.84 -2.32
C GLY A 41 14.98 6.48 -1.66
N LYS A 42 15.28 6.40 -0.36
CA LYS A 42 14.86 5.28 0.51
C LYS A 42 13.38 5.44 0.86
N ARG A 43 12.59 4.36 0.73
CA ARG A 43 11.16 4.34 1.07
C ARG A 43 10.78 3.03 1.74
N LYS A 44 9.80 3.07 2.64
CA LYS A 44 9.19 1.88 3.24
C LYS A 44 7.95 1.49 2.44
N ILE A 45 7.87 0.22 2.03
CA ILE A 45 6.75 -0.33 1.27
C ILE A 45 6.35 -1.69 1.84
N ASN A 46 5.08 -2.04 1.70
CA ASN A 46 4.63 -3.38 2.02
C ASN A 46 5.19 -4.37 0.98
N ALA A 47 5.78 -5.47 1.43
CA ALA A 47 6.33 -6.54 0.61
C ALA A 47 5.28 -7.15 -0.34
N ARG A 48 3.98 -7.04 -0.03
CA ARG A 48 2.87 -7.43 -0.92
C ARG A 48 2.78 -6.62 -2.22
N HIS A 49 3.39 -5.44 -2.27
CA HIS A 49 3.42 -4.59 -3.46
C HIS A 49 4.71 -4.77 -4.28
N LEU A 50 5.55 -5.74 -3.90
CA LEU A 50 6.80 -6.04 -4.58
C LEU A 50 6.69 -7.39 -5.28
N ASP A 51 7.09 -7.41 -6.54
CA ASP A 51 7.28 -8.66 -7.29
C ASP A 51 8.79 -8.97 -7.38
N PRO A 52 9.26 -10.07 -6.77
CA PRO A 52 10.67 -10.43 -6.78
C PRO A 52 11.07 -10.99 -8.16
N THR A 53 12.07 -10.37 -8.78
CA THR A 53 12.57 -10.77 -10.11
C THR A 53 13.42 -12.05 -10.09
N GLY A 54 13.77 -12.56 -8.90
CA GLY A 54 14.70 -13.67 -8.70
C GLY A 54 16.17 -13.26 -8.70
N GLN A 55 16.49 -12.00 -9.03
CA GLN A 55 17.85 -11.48 -8.95
C GLN A 55 18.16 -10.95 -7.55
N THR A 56 19.41 -11.11 -7.12
CA THR A 56 19.92 -10.61 -5.84
C THR A 56 21.26 -9.94 -6.07
N VAL A 57 21.43 -8.76 -5.48
CA VAL A 57 22.68 -8.00 -5.47
C VAL A 57 23.33 -8.08 -4.09
N LYS A 58 24.66 -8.11 -4.06
CA LYS A 58 25.44 -8.25 -2.83
C LYS A 58 26.21 -6.98 -2.48
N SER A 59 26.54 -6.18 -3.49
CA SER A 59 27.36 -4.97 -3.34
C SER A 59 26.57 -3.69 -3.65
N ASN A 60 27.02 -2.57 -3.06
CA ASN A 60 26.44 -1.26 -3.36
C ASN A 60 26.65 -0.87 -4.83
N ASP A 61 27.81 -1.17 -5.41
CA ASP A 61 28.13 -0.88 -6.81
C ASP A 61 27.14 -1.55 -7.78
N GLU A 62 26.69 -2.76 -7.47
CA GLU A 62 25.69 -3.48 -8.27
C GLU A 62 24.32 -2.80 -8.17
N MET A 63 23.94 -2.35 -6.96
CA MET A 63 22.70 -1.58 -6.77
C MET A 63 22.73 -0.27 -7.55
N GLU A 64 23.83 0.46 -7.48
CA GLU A 64 24.05 1.72 -8.20
C GLU A 64 23.98 1.51 -9.71
N LYS A 65 24.64 0.47 -10.22
CA LYS A 65 24.63 0.12 -11.64
C LYS A 65 23.24 -0.31 -12.14
N LEU A 66 22.50 -1.10 -11.36
CA LEU A 66 21.15 -1.52 -11.73
C LEU A 66 20.16 -0.36 -11.72
N LEU A 67 20.22 0.50 -10.71
CA LEU A 67 19.29 1.60 -10.53
C LEU A 67 19.72 2.88 -11.26
N GLY A 68 20.96 2.93 -11.78
CA GLY A 68 21.52 4.10 -12.45
C GLY A 68 21.73 5.29 -11.51
N ILE A 69 21.93 5.05 -10.22
CA ILE A 69 22.06 6.08 -9.18
C ILE A 69 23.45 6.06 -8.57
N ALA A 70 23.93 7.21 -8.12
CA ALA A 70 25.08 7.29 -7.22
C ALA A 70 24.55 7.41 -5.78
N LEU A 71 24.73 6.36 -4.96
CA LEU A 71 24.42 6.35 -3.52
C LEU A 71 25.41 7.20 -2.71
N GLY A 72 26.44 7.76 -3.36
CA GLY A 72 27.55 8.51 -2.76
C GLY A 72 27.28 9.92 -2.24
N LYS A 73 26.03 10.40 -2.09
CA LYS A 73 25.76 11.64 -1.35
C LYS A 73 24.54 11.50 -0.46
N GLU A 74 24.80 11.32 0.83
CA GLU A 74 23.82 11.55 1.89
C GLU A 74 23.31 12.99 1.80
N ALA A 75 22.18 13.19 1.14
CA ALA A 75 21.37 14.37 1.35
C ALA A 75 20.81 14.28 2.76
N LYS A 76 21.39 15.10 3.65
CA LYS A 76 21.01 15.35 5.05
C LYS A 76 19.48 15.30 5.28
N PRO A 77 19.03 14.89 6.47
CA PRO A 77 17.62 14.76 6.81
C PRO A 77 16.88 16.09 6.61
N LYS A 78 15.86 16.11 5.76
CA LYS A 78 14.85 17.17 5.84
C LYS A 78 14.07 16.95 7.14
N LYS A 79 14.42 17.79 8.13
CA LYS A 79 13.68 18.05 9.37
C LYS A 79 12.18 18.10 9.13
N GLU A 80 11.47 17.61 10.14
CA GLU A 80 10.03 17.74 10.37
C GLU A 80 9.46 19.10 9.96
N LYS A 81 8.32 19.06 9.28
CA LYS A 81 7.21 19.96 9.58
C LYS A 81 5.98 19.11 9.83
N GLY A 82 5.65 18.95 11.11
CA GLY A 82 4.28 18.70 11.49
C GLY A 82 3.43 19.87 11.01
N GLU A 83 2.35 19.55 10.30
CA GLU A 83 1.19 20.42 10.26
C GLU A 83 -0.01 19.57 10.64
N LYS A 84 -0.37 19.71 11.93
CA LYS A 84 -1.67 19.35 12.46
C LYS A 84 -2.71 19.97 11.53
N LYS A 85 -3.47 19.17 10.78
CA LYS A 85 -4.74 19.68 10.22
C LYS A 85 -5.59 20.11 11.41
N PRO A 86 -5.97 21.40 11.56
CA PRO A 86 -6.96 21.77 12.54
C PRO A 86 -8.27 21.10 12.14
N LYS A 87 -8.81 20.25 13.01
CA LYS A 87 -10.22 19.85 12.95
C LYS A 87 -11.03 21.13 13.21
N PRO A 88 -11.94 21.58 12.33
CA PRO A 88 -12.84 22.67 12.66
C PRO A 88 -13.76 22.23 13.80
N VAL A 89 -13.58 22.84 14.98
CA VAL A 89 -14.45 22.65 16.13
C VAL A 89 -15.57 23.70 16.10
N LYS A 90 -16.78 23.21 15.83
CA LYS A 90 -18.11 23.60 16.36
C LYS A 90 -18.51 25.09 16.38
N LYS A 91 -19.74 25.39 15.90
CA LYS A 91 -20.96 25.49 16.74
C LYS A 91 -22.22 25.88 15.95
N HIS A 92 -23.30 25.12 16.20
CA HIS A 92 -24.73 25.48 16.35
C HIS A 92 -25.27 26.70 15.57
N SER A 93 -26.24 26.54 14.67
CA SER A 93 -27.70 26.49 14.91
C SER A 93 -28.35 26.66 13.51
N ALA A 94 -29.54 26.21 13.15
CA ALA A 94 -30.79 26.14 13.87
C ALA A 94 -31.74 25.09 13.24
N ARG A 95 -32.57 24.59 14.13
CA ARG A 95 -33.81 23.84 13.95
C ARG A 95 -34.75 24.51 12.94
N VAL A 96 -35.15 23.82 11.88
CA VAL A 96 -36.49 23.98 11.29
C VAL A 96 -37.02 22.60 10.94
N ALA A 97 -38.06 22.20 11.66
CA ALA A 97 -38.87 21.03 11.37
C ALA A 97 -39.72 21.32 10.13
N THR A 98 -39.80 20.36 9.22
CA THR A 98 -41.04 20.08 8.49
C THR A 98 -41.10 18.60 8.15
N LYS A 99 -42.22 18.00 8.57
CA LYS A 99 -42.66 16.63 8.32
C LYS A 99 -42.74 16.31 6.82
N HIS A 100 -42.91 15.01 6.52
CA HIS A 100 -43.73 14.33 5.48
C HIS A 100 -42.92 13.09 5.02
N ALA A 101 -43.12 11.91 5.62
CA ALA A 101 -44.14 10.89 5.32
C ALA A 101 -43.76 9.96 4.15
N LYS A 102 -43.70 8.64 4.45
CA LYS A 102 -43.71 7.46 3.55
C LYS A 102 -42.50 7.30 2.62
N HIS A 103 -41.99 6.11 2.27
CA HIS A 103 -42.58 4.78 2.15
C HIS A 103 -41.49 3.68 2.21
N GLN A 104 -41.85 2.54 2.80
CA GLN A 104 -41.42 1.14 2.58
C GLN A 104 -40.26 0.81 1.62
N THR A 105 -39.34 -0.06 2.05
CA THR A 105 -38.91 -1.25 1.28
C THR A 105 -38.31 -2.30 2.25
N HIS A 106 -39.12 -3.26 2.70
CA HIS A 106 -39.06 -4.69 2.36
C HIS A 106 -37.72 -5.39 2.59
N GLU A 107 -37.67 -6.10 3.71
CA GLU A 107 -36.79 -7.23 4.00
C GLU A 107 -36.93 -8.29 2.89
N LYS A 108 -35.79 -8.67 2.29
CA LYS A 108 -35.69 -9.79 1.35
C LYS A 108 -34.84 -10.88 2.02
N LYS A 109 -35.47 -11.70 2.85
CA LYS A 109 -34.95 -13.00 3.29
C LYS A 109 -35.95 -14.06 2.88
N THR A 110 -35.69 -14.70 1.75
CA THR A 110 -36.25 -16.00 1.41
C THR A 110 -35.11 -16.90 0.94
N GLY A 111 -34.61 -17.70 1.88
CA GLY A 111 -33.82 -18.88 1.56
C GLY A 111 -34.71 -19.86 0.80
N LYS A 112 -34.25 -20.28 -0.37
CA LYS A 112 -34.85 -21.39 -1.12
C LYS A 112 -34.35 -22.69 -0.49
N GLU A 113 -35.22 -23.34 0.27
CA GLU A 113 -35.17 -24.78 0.48
C GLU A 113 -35.72 -25.41 -0.80
N ASN A 114 -34.90 -26.21 -1.50
CA ASN A 114 -35.35 -27.02 -2.64
C ASN A 114 -35.36 -28.47 -2.20
N GLU A 115 -36.57 -28.92 -1.87
CA GLU A 115 -36.90 -30.29 -1.52
C GLU A 115 -36.68 -31.20 -2.74
N HIS A 116 -35.76 -32.14 -2.57
CA HIS A 116 -35.31 -33.06 -3.59
C HIS A 116 -36.26 -34.27 -3.65
N ALA A 117 -37.41 -34.10 -4.33
CA ALA A 117 -38.28 -35.22 -4.68
C ALA A 117 -37.92 -35.77 -6.06
N LYS A 118 -37.24 -36.91 -6.12
CA LYS A 118 -37.32 -37.83 -7.28
C LYS A 118 -36.95 -39.27 -6.92
N LYS A 119 -37.98 -40.10 -7.00
CA LYS A 119 -38.01 -41.50 -7.46
C LYS A 119 -37.33 -42.58 -6.60
N LYS A 120 -38.16 -43.33 -5.88
CA LYS A 120 -38.34 -44.76 -6.17
C LYS A 120 -39.74 -45.21 -5.78
#